data_AF-A0AAE6SPV9-F1
#
_entry.id   AF-A0AAE6SPV9-F1
#
_cell.length_a   1.000
_cell.length_b   1.000
_cell.length_c   1.000
_cell.angle_alpha   90.00
_cell.angle_beta   90.00
_cell.angle_gamma   90.00
#
_symmetry.space_group_name_H-M   'P 1'
#
loop_
_entity.id
_entity.type
_entity.pdbx_description
1 polymer ?
#
loop_
_entity_poly.entity_id
_entity_poly.type
_entity_poly.pdbx_seq_one_letter_code
_entity_poly.pdbx_strand_id
1 'polypeptide(L)'
;MAQPFNRLTPHTAQILALKGAGASIAEIQRWLRARRIRVDESTIRRFWSRVHTQAPQSLPDFDAAAEVLLLKAETKLRRKRCFNQTRSRLDSRTAEILAMKNAGLSAAKIQLALDAKGLTVDESTVWQFLKKQQEKYGLI
;
A
#
# COMPACT_ATOMS: atom_id res chain seq x y z
N MET A 1 -42.46 5.72 -7.71
CA MET A 1 -41.38 6.40 -6.95
C MET A 1 -40.61 5.33 -6.18
N ALA A 2 -39.41 4.96 -6.63
CA ALA A 2 -38.59 3.97 -5.92
C ALA A 2 -38.04 4.60 -4.64
N GLN A 3 -38.48 4.13 -3.47
CA GLN A 3 -37.95 4.57 -2.18
C GLN A 3 -36.43 4.31 -2.11
N PRO A 4 -35.62 5.25 -1.60
CA PRO A 4 -34.19 5.03 -1.43
C PRO A 4 -33.97 3.92 -0.40
N PHE A 5 -33.49 2.76 -0.86
CA PHE A 5 -33.23 1.60 -0.01
C PHE A 5 -32.12 1.87 1.03
N ASN A 6 -31.20 2.79 0.73
CA ASN A 6 -30.10 3.16 1.62
C ASN A 6 -29.62 4.60 1.34
N ARG A 7 -28.81 5.16 2.26
CA ARG A 7 -28.05 6.41 2.11
C ARG A 7 -27.08 6.40 0.92
N LEU A 8 -26.79 5.22 0.35
CA LEU A 8 -25.98 5.06 -0.85
C LEU A 8 -26.76 5.26 -2.15
N THR A 9 -28.09 5.13 -2.11
CA THR A 9 -28.95 5.19 -3.31
C THR A 9 -28.80 6.51 -4.08
N PRO A 10 -28.70 7.70 -3.44
CA PRO A 10 -28.45 8.96 -4.15
C PRO A 10 -27.10 9.03 -4.88
N HIS A 11 -26.12 8.24 -4.44
CA HIS A 11 -24.75 8.24 -4.98
C HIS A 11 -24.46 7.02 -5.87
N THR A 12 -25.49 6.29 -6.29
CA THR A 12 -25.35 5.03 -7.04
C THR A 12 -24.54 5.22 -8.33
N ALA A 13 -24.84 6.25 -9.11
CA ALA A 13 -24.14 6.53 -10.36
C ALA A 13 -22.64 6.84 -10.14
N GLN A 14 -22.33 7.62 -9.10
CA GLN A 14 -20.95 7.98 -8.74
C GLN A 14 -20.16 6.76 -8.26
N ILE A 15 -20.78 5.89 -7.46
CA ILE A 15 -20.17 4.64 -6.99
C ILE A 15 -19.89 3.69 -8.16
N LEU A 16 -20.83 3.57 -9.11
CA LEU A 16 -20.64 2.77 -10.34
C LEU A 16 -19.49 3.32 -11.19
N ALA A 17 -19.41 4.64 -11.36
CA ALA A 17 -18.35 5.30 -12.11
C ALA A 17 -16.97 5.07 -11.45
N LEU A 18 -16.86 5.25 -10.12
CA LEU A 18 -15.63 4.96 -9.36
C LEU A 18 -15.22 3.50 -9.50
N LYS A 19 -16.17 2.57 -9.47
CA LYS A 19 -15.88 1.15 -9.61
C LYS A 19 -15.44 0.79 -11.02
N GLY A 20 -16.06 1.38 -12.04
CA GLY A 20 -15.63 1.28 -13.44
C GLY A 20 -14.22 1.84 -13.67
N ALA A 21 -13.85 2.91 -12.96
CA ALA A 21 -12.50 3.47 -12.95
C ALA A 21 -11.48 2.64 -12.11
N GLY A 22 -11.90 1.52 -11.53
CA GLY A 22 -11.02 0.60 -10.81
C GLY A 22 -10.81 0.91 -9.32
N ALA A 23 -11.75 1.59 -8.67
CA ALA A 23 -11.73 1.76 -7.21
C ALA A 23 -11.95 0.44 -6.46
N SER A 24 -11.25 0.28 -5.34
CA SER A 24 -11.55 -0.75 -4.35
C SER A 24 -12.74 -0.36 -3.46
N ILE A 25 -13.36 -1.35 -2.81
CA ILE A 25 -14.50 -1.11 -1.90
C ILE A 25 -14.08 -0.21 -0.72
N ALA A 26 -12.87 -0.39 -0.21
CA ALA A 26 -12.31 0.44 0.86
C ALA A 26 -12.08 1.90 0.42
N GLU A 27 -11.71 2.12 -0.84
CA GLU A 27 -11.56 3.47 -1.41
C GLU A 27 -12.93 4.14 -1.60
N ILE A 28 -13.93 3.41 -2.10
CA ILE A 28 -15.32 3.90 -2.17
C ILE A 28 -15.86 4.24 -0.78
N GLN A 29 -15.62 3.39 0.21
CA GLN A 29 -16.00 3.67 1.60
C GLN A 29 -15.36 4.96 2.11
N ARG A 30 -14.10 5.22 1.74
CA ARG A 30 -13.41 6.45 2.14
C ARG A 30 -13.98 7.68 1.45
N TRP A 31 -14.23 7.58 0.16
CA TRP A 31 -14.87 8.63 -0.63
C TRP A 31 -16.25 9.01 -0.06
N LEU A 32 -17.03 8.03 0.40
CA LEU A 32 -18.29 8.24 1.10
C LEU A 32 -18.09 8.92 2.46
N ARG A 33 -17.09 8.51 3.24
CA ARG A 33 -16.78 9.13 4.54
C ARG A 33 -16.37 10.59 4.40
N ALA A 34 -15.62 10.95 3.35
CA ALA A 34 -15.25 12.34 3.05
C ALA A 34 -16.49 13.21 2.82
N ARG A 35 -17.54 12.64 2.21
CA ARG A 35 -18.86 13.27 1.99
C ARG A 35 -19.81 13.12 3.19
N ARG A 36 -19.27 12.87 4.40
CA ARG A 36 -20.00 12.69 5.66
C ARG A 36 -20.95 11.48 5.72
N ILE A 37 -20.85 10.55 4.75
CA ILE A 37 -21.65 9.33 4.73
C ILE A 37 -20.86 8.20 5.40
N ARG A 38 -21.20 7.91 6.66
CA ARG A 38 -20.60 6.80 7.42
C ARG A 38 -21.35 5.51 7.12
N VAL A 39 -20.70 4.62 6.39
CA VAL A 39 -21.24 3.30 6.02
C VAL A 39 -20.17 2.24 6.24
N ASP A 40 -20.59 1.07 6.72
CA ASP A 40 -19.71 -0.07 6.89
C ASP A 40 -19.40 -0.78 5.55
N GLU A 41 -18.26 -1.44 5.47
CA GLU A 41 -17.87 -2.15 4.25
C GLU A 41 -18.88 -3.25 3.87
N SER A 42 -19.47 -3.93 4.85
CA SER A 42 -20.53 -4.94 4.64
C SER A 42 -21.75 -4.36 3.93
N THR A 43 -22.11 -3.12 4.25
CA THR A 43 -23.24 -2.43 3.63
C THR A 43 -22.94 -2.09 2.17
N ILE A 44 -21.70 -1.71 1.85
CA ILE A 44 -21.26 -1.47 0.47
C ILE A 44 -21.22 -2.78 -0.32
N ARG A 45 -20.75 -3.88 0.29
CA ARG A 45 -20.77 -5.21 -0.33
C ARG A 45 -22.20 -5.67 -0.66
N ARG A 46 -23.12 -5.56 0.31
CA ARG A 46 -24.54 -5.91 0.10
C ARG A 46 -25.21 -5.05 -0.96
N PHE A 47 -24.93 -3.75 -0.95
CA PHE A 47 -25.37 -2.83 -1.99
C PHE A 47 -24.83 -3.24 -3.37
N TRP A 48 -23.55 -3.60 -3.43
CA TRP A 48 -22.89 -4.05 -4.66
C TRP A 48 -23.51 -5.33 -5.22
N SER A 49 -23.79 -6.33 -4.38
CA SER A 49 -24.47 -7.57 -4.81
C SER A 49 -25.78 -7.31 -5.55
N ARG A 50 -26.44 -6.18 -5.31
CA ARG A 50 -27.68 -5.80 -5.98
C ARG A 50 -27.48 -4.88 -7.20
N VAL A 51 -26.44 -4.05 -7.18
CA VAL A 51 -26.21 -2.97 -8.18
C VAL A 51 -25.18 -3.35 -9.24
N HIS A 52 -24.31 -4.35 -9.01
CA HIS A 52 -23.23 -4.74 -9.93
C HIS A 52 -23.69 -5.17 -11.33
N THR A 53 -24.96 -5.53 -11.49
CA THR A 53 -25.58 -5.87 -12.79
C THR A 53 -25.88 -4.62 -13.63
N GLN A 54 -25.84 -3.43 -13.01
CA GLN A 54 -26.08 -2.16 -13.70
C GLN A 54 -24.81 -1.71 -14.45
N ALA A 55 -24.98 -1.27 -15.68
CA ALA A 55 -23.88 -0.79 -16.51
C ALA A 55 -23.17 0.42 -15.85
N PRO A 56 -21.84 0.52 -15.98
CA PRO A 56 -21.10 1.69 -15.50
C PRO A 56 -21.65 2.94 -16.17
N GLN A 57 -22.17 3.87 -15.38
CA GLN A 57 -22.72 5.12 -15.91
C GLN A 57 -21.57 6.11 -16.10
N SER A 58 -21.40 6.57 -17.35
CA SER A 58 -20.57 7.73 -17.65
C SER A 58 -21.31 8.98 -17.17
N LEU A 59 -20.72 9.71 -16.23
CA LEU A 59 -21.26 10.96 -15.69
C LEU A 59 -20.46 12.12 -16.29
N PRO A 60 -21.08 13.04 -17.06
CA PRO A 60 -20.37 14.12 -17.72
C PRO A 60 -19.69 15.10 -16.75
N ASP A 61 -20.26 15.28 -15.55
CA ASP A 61 -19.74 16.23 -14.54
C ASP A 61 -18.86 15.57 -13.47
N PHE A 62 -18.60 14.26 -13.54
CA PHE A 62 -17.84 13.54 -12.51
C PHE A 62 -16.69 12.73 -13.12
N ASP A 63 -15.49 13.28 -13.01
CA ASP A 63 -14.26 12.58 -13.38
C ASP A 63 -13.90 11.52 -12.33
N ALA A 64 -14.43 10.32 -12.54
CA ALA A 64 -14.16 9.17 -11.69
C ALA A 64 -12.69 8.75 -11.70
N ALA A 65 -11.95 8.98 -12.80
CA ALA A 65 -10.55 8.59 -12.89
C ALA A 65 -9.68 9.48 -12.01
N ALA A 66 -9.90 10.80 -12.04
CA ALA A 66 -9.22 11.75 -11.15
C ALA A 66 -9.49 11.44 -9.67
N GLU A 67 -10.75 11.19 -9.31
CA GLU A 67 -11.13 10.84 -7.93
C GLU A 67 -10.46 9.52 -7.47
N VAL A 68 -10.41 8.49 -8.33
CA VAL A 68 -9.69 7.25 -8.02
C VAL A 68 -8.20 7.48 -7.84
N LEU A 69 -7.57 8.34 -8.64
CA LEU A 69 -6.16 8.69 -8.49
C LEU A 69 -5.90 9.35 -7.12
N LEU A 70 -6.75 10.29 -6.71
CA LEU A 70 -6.65 10.94 -5.40
C LEU A 70 -6.83 9.92 -4.27
N LEU A 71 -7.82 9.04 -4.36
CA LEU A 71 -8.07 8.00 -3.35
C LEU A 71 -6.90 7.01 -3.24
N LYS A 72 -6.30 6.63 -4.37
CA LYS A 72 -5.11 5.75 -4.41
C LYS A 72 -3.90 6.45 -3.81
N ALA A 73 -3.67 7.73 -4.11
CA ALA A 73 -2.62 8.53 -3.51
C ALA A 73 -2.78 8.60 -1.98
N GLU A 74 -4.00 8.86 -1.50
CA GLU A 74 -4.32 8.86 -0.08
C GLU A 74 -4.13 7.48 0.57
N THR A 75 -4.53 6.40 -0.11
CA THR A 75 -4.27 5.02 0.34
C THR A 75 -2.78 4.77 0.46
N LYS A 76 -1.98 5.22 -0.50
CA LYS A 76 -0.51 5.10 -0.46
C LYS A 76 0.08 5.86 0.72
N LEU A 77 -0.40 7.08 1.01
CA LEU A 77 0.02 7.86 2.17
C LEU A 77 -0.34 7.16 3.49
N ARG A 78 -1.58 6.67 3.64
CA ARG A 78 -2.00 5.92 4.84
C ARG A 78 -1.25 4.60 5.00
N ARG A 79 -0.95 3.91 3.90
CA ARG A 79 -0.15 2.69 3.87
C ARG A 79 1.35 2.94 4.01
N LYS A 80 1.82 4.19 4.11
CA LYS A 80 3.20 4.45 4.53
C LYS A 80 3.35 3.91 5.95
N ARG A 81 3.77 2.64 6.06
CA ARG A 81 4.38 2.07 7.26
C ARG A 81 5.37 3.09 7.76
N CYS A 82 5.32 3.39 9.05
CA CYS A 82 6.23 4.31 9.72
C CYS A 82 7.65 4.02 9.25
N PHE A 83 8.20 4.88 8.41
CA PHE A 83 9.52 4.68 7.82
C PHE A 83 10.60 4.52 8.91
N ASN A 84 10.37 5.15 10.06
CA ASN A 84 11.22 5.01 11.25
C ASN A 84 11.17 3.61 11.90
N GLN A 85 10.11 2.83 11.74
CA GLN A 85 10.06 1.42 12.18
C GLN A 85 10.77 0.48 11.19
N THR A 86 11.13 0.95 9.99
CA THR A 86 11.77 0.14 8.94
C THR A 86 13.28 0.33 8.86
N ARG A 87 13.85 1.29 9.60
CA ARG A 87 15.32 1.44 9.66
C ARG A 87 15.89 0.26 10.43
N SER A 88 16.41 -0.72 9.71
CA SER A 88 17.13 -1.83 10.28
C SER A 88 18.36 -1.28 11.00
N ARG A 89 18.76 -1.92 12.11
CA ARG A 89 20.06 -1.63 12.75
C ARG A 89 21.23 -1.84 11.80
N LEU A 90 21.04 -2.64 10.73
CA LEU A 90 22.03 -2.82 9.66
C LEU A 90 22.10 -1.61 8.70
N ASP A 91 21.01 -0.85 8.54
CA ASP A 91 20.97 0.28 7.61
C ASP A 91 21.95 1.40 8.03
N SER A 92 22.18 1.58 9.34
CA SER A 92 23.18 2.55 9.85
C SER A 92 24.63 2.14 9.55
N ARG A 93 24.90 0.84 9.35
CA ARG A 93 26.23 0.31 9.04
C ARG A 93 26.35 -0.21 7.60
N THR A 94 25.47 0.24 6.70
CA THR A 94 25.44 -0.20 5.30
C THR A 94 26.80 -0.06 4.62
N ALA A 95 27.49 1.06 4.81
CA ALA A 95 28.80 1.30 4.21
C ALA A 95 29.86 0.29 4.66
N GLU A 96 29.90 -0.02 5.96
CA GLU A 96 30.82 -1.01 6.52
C GLU A 96 30.53 -2.42 5.98
N ILE A 97 29.25 -2.81 5.92
CA ILE A 97 28.81 -4.12 5.44
C ILE A 97 29.17 -4.30 3.96
N LEU A 98 28.95 -3.27 3.14
CA LEU A 98 29.32 -3.30 1.73
C LEU A 98 30.84 -3.32 1.53
N ALA A 99 31.61 -2.58 2.32
CA ALA A 99 33.07 -2.64 2.29
C ALA A 99 33.59 -4.05 2.61
N MET A 100 33.02 -4.71 3.63
CA MET A 100 33.36 -6.10 3.96
C MET A 100 32.98 -7.06 2.83
N LYS A 101 31.83 -6.87 2.19
CA LYS A 101 31.42 -7.69 1.04
C LYS A 101 32.34 -7.50 -0.17
N ASN A 102 32.73 -6.26 -0.47
CA ASN A 102 33.66 -5.92 -1.54
C ASN A 102 35.07 -6.46 -1.29
N ALA A 103 35.49 -6.56 -0.02
CA ALA A 103 36.72 -7.24 0.38
C ALA A 103 36.63 -8.78 0.29
N GLY A 104 35.52 -9.34 -0.20
CA GLY A 104 35.35 -10.77 -0.44
C GLY A 104 34.92 -11.58 0.80
N LEU A 105 34.49 -10.92 1.89
CA LEU A 105 34.02 -11.65 3.07
C LEU A 105 32.67 -12.36 2.80
N SER A 106 32.53 -13.55 3.38
CA SER A 106 31.27 -14.30 3.40
C SER A 106 30.27 -13.70 4.38
N ALA A 107 28.99 -14.04 4.24
CA ALA A 107 27.92 -13.58 5.13
C ALA A 107 28.20 -13.97 6.60
N ALA A 108 28.60 -15.21 6.87
CA ALA A 108 29.04 -15.65 8.20
C ALA A 108 30.17 -14.80 8.81
N LYS A 109 31.19 -14.41 8.03
CA LYS A 109 32.26 -13.55 8.55
C LYS A 109 31.78 -12.12 8.82
N ILE A 110 30.87 -11.61 7.99
CA ILE A 110 30.23 -10.31 8.21
C ILE A 110 29.38 -10.34 9.49
N GLN A 111 28.63 -11.43 9.73
CA GLN A 111 27.87 -11.63 10.95
C GLN A 111 28.78 -11.57 12.19
N LEU A 112 29.87 -12.34 12.22
CA LEU A 112 30.82 -12.33 13.34
C LEU A 112 31.42 -10.93 13.58
N ALA A 113 31.73 -10.19 12.51
CA ALA A 113 32.22 -8.83 12.62
C ALA A 113 31.16 -7.84 13.14
N LEU A 114 29.88 -8.07 12.86
CA LEU A 114 28.77 -7.27 13.40
C LEU A 114 28.51 -7.61 14.86
N ASP A 115 28.56 -8.90 15.23
CA ASP A 115 28.43 -9.39 16.60
C ASP A 115 29.52 -8.79 17.50
N ALA A 116 30.78 -8.80 17.03
CA ALA A 116 31.90 -8.16 17.72
C ALA A 116 31.72 -6.65 17.96
N LYS A 117 30.91 -5.99 17.13
CA LYS A 117 30.57 -4.56 17.24
C LYS A 117 29.22 -4.32 17.93
N GLY A 118 28.70 -5.30 18.67
CA GLY A 118 27.47 -5.21 19.47
C GLY A 118 26.16 -5.24 18.66
N LEU A 119 26.21 -5.73 17.42
CA LEU A 119 25.03 -5.95 16.58
C LEU A 119 24.80 -7.44 16.39
N THR A 120 24.06 -8.05 17.32
CA THR A 120 23.63 -9.45 17.20
C THR A 120 22.62 -9.60 16.08
N VAL A 121 23.00 -10.27 15.00
CA VAL A 121 22.14 -10.56 13.85
C VAL A 121 22.35 -11.99 13.39
N ASP A 122 21.28 -12.60 12.89
CA ASP A 122 21.39 -13.93 12.27
C ASP A 122 22.04 -13.83 10.87
N GLU A 123 22.79 -14.87 10.46
CA GLU A 123 23.41 -14.93 9.13
C GLU A 123 22.41 -14.72 8.00
N SER A 124 21.20 -15.31 8.10
CA SER A 124 20.15 -15.15 7.09
C SER A 124 19.71 -13.69 6.95
N THR A 125 19.76 -12.91 8.04
CA THR A 125 19.43 -11.49 8.03
C THR A 125 20.49 -10.70 7.25
N VAL A 126 21.77 -11.03 7.43
CA VAL A 126 22.89 -10.45 6.66
C VAL A 126 22.75 -10.81 5.17
N TRP A 127 22.39 -12.06 4.85
CA TRP A 127 22.19 -12.50 3.47
C TRP A 127 21.05 -11.76 2.78
N GLN A 128 19.87 -11.67 3.42
CA GLN A 128 18.73 -10.92 2.91
C GLN A 128 19.04 -9.44 2.74
N PHE A 129 19.79 -8.86 3.68
CA PHE A 129 20.25 -7.49 3.59
C PHE A 129 21.14 -7.28 2.35
N LEU A 130 22.15 -8.12 2.16
CA LEU A 130 23.07 -8.04 1.01
C LEU A 130 22.32 -8.20 -0.31
N LYS A 131 21.42 -9.18 -0.42
CA LYS A 131 20.56 -9.37 -1.59
C LYS A 131 19.76 -8.12 -1.92
N LYS A 132 19.14 -7.51 -0.91
CA LYS A 132 18.39 -6.26 -1.07
C LYS A 132 19.27 -5.08 -1.49
N GLN A 133 20.51 -4.99 -0.99
CA GLN A 133 21.44 -3.95 -1.43
C GLN A 133 21.91 -4.18 -2.88
N GLN A 134 22.09 -5.43 -3.32
CA GLN A 134 22.41 -5.75 -4.72
C GLN A 134 21.29 -5.29 -5.67
N GLU A 135 20.03 -5.61 -5.35
CA GLU A 135 18.87 -5.16 -6.14
C GLU A 135 18.75 -3.63 -6.20
N LYS A 136 19.17 -2.93 -5.13
CA LYS A 136 19.07 -1.48 -5.02
C LYS A 136 20.20 -0.72 -5.74
N TYR A 137 21.43 -1.23 -5.69
CA TYR A 137 22.61 -0.57 -6.26
C TYR A 137 23.08 -1.18 -7.58
N GLY A 138 22.43 -2.24 -8.07
CA GLY A 138 22.72 -2.83 -9.38
C GLY A 138 24.13 -3.40 -9.51
N LEU A 139 24.73 -3.84 -8.40
CA LEU A 139 26.05 -4.47 -8.38
C LEU A 139 25.90 -5.92 -8.85
N ILE A 140 26.02 -6.10 -10.17
CA ILE A 140 26.33 -7.37 -10.84
C ILE A 140 27.82 -7.35 -11.15
#